data_AF-A0A2I0UVQ9-F1
#
_entry.id   AF-A0A2I0UVQ9-F1
#
_cell.length_a   1.000
_cell.length_b   1.000
_cell.length_c   1.000
_cell.angle_alpha   90.00
_cell.angle_beta   90.00
_cell.angle_gamma   90.00
#
_symmetry.space_group_name_H-M   'P 1'
#
loop_
_entity.id
_entity.type
_entity.pdbx_description
1 polymer ?
#
loop_
_entity_poly.entity_id
_entity_poly.type
_entity_poly.pdbx_seq_one_letter_code
_entity_poly.pdbx_strand_id
1 'polypeptide(L)'
;MQRIKTLDNWSEVLEQSKHMPCLVLKISMTCMSSIAAIKEYKALITKLPKYLVIVQMDRVVSNAIAGDLQVKHESPQLLILQDGKGIWQATHDKIKQPLLVEAIKQYVKTTT
;
A
#
# COMPACT_ATOMS: atom_id res chain seq x y z
N MET A 1 5.16 8.42 6.67
CA MET A 1 5.23 7.42 5.58
C MET A 1 6.62 6.83 5.60
N GLN A 2 6.75 5.51 5.78
CA GLN A 2 8.02 4.80 5.89
C GLN A 2 8.33 4.03 4.60
N ARG A 3 9.61 3.87 4.25
CA ARG A 3 10.06 3.11 3.08
C ARG A 3 10.22 1.63 3.44
N ILE A 4 9.73 0.72 2.60
CA ILE A 4 10.04 -0.71 2.69
C ILE A 4 11.11 -1.00 1.64
N LYS A 5 12.31 -1.37 2.08
CA LYS A 5 13.49 -1.54 1.20
C LYS A 5 14.02 -2.98 1.16
N THR A 6 13.74 -3.76 2.19
CA THR A 6 14.20 -5.15 2.34
C THR A 6 13.03 -6.10 2.54
N LEU A 7 13.27 -7.40 2.34
CA LEU A 7 12.28 -8.44 2.61
C LEU A 7 11.95 -8.51 4.11
N ASP A 8 12.91 -8.32 5.01
CA ASP A 8 12.65 -8.23 6.45
C ASP A 8 11.66 -7.12 6.79
N ASN A 9 11.83 -5.91 6.23
CA ASN A 9 10.87 -4.82 6.44
C ASN A 9 9.48 -5.20 5.92
N TRP A 10 9.39 -5.94 4.81
CA TRP A 10 8.11 -6.40 4.29
C TRP A 10 7.47 -7.44 5.21
N SER A 11 8.23 -8.41 5.71
CA SER A 11 7.77 -9.41 6.67
C SER A 11 7.26 -8.75 7.96
N GLU A 12 7.96 -7.74 8.48
CA GLU A 12 7.52 -6.95 9.64
C GLU A 12 6.20 -6.23 9.37
N VAL A 13 6.06 -5.57 8.20
CA VAL A 13 4.83 -4.88 7.81
C VAL A 13 3.65 -5.85 7.66
N LEU A 14 3.90 -7.02 7.08
CA LEU A 14 2.88 -8.05 6.90
C LEU A 14 2.43 -8.62 8.26
N GLU A 15 3.36 -8.90 9.17
CA GLU A 15 3.04 -9.36 10.52
C GLU A 15 2.31 -8.28 11.34
N GLN A 16 2.76 -7.03 11.25
CA GLN A 16 2.10 -5.90 11.88
C GLN A 16 0.64 -5.77 11.39
N SER A 17 0.38 -6.03 10.10
CA SER A 17 -0.97 -5.96 9.53
C SER A 17 -1.97 -6.93 10.17
N LYS A 18 -1.48 -8.00 10.84
CA LYS A 18 -2.32 -8.93 11.62
C LYS A 18 -2.84 -8.32 12.92
N HIS A 19 -2.16 -7.30 13.43
CA HIS A 19 -2.52 -6.63 14.67
C HIS A 19 -3.19 -5.28 14.42
N MET A 20 -2.71 -4.56 13.40
CA MET A 20 -3.24 -3.25 13.03
C MET A 20 -3.21 -3.06 11.50
N PRO A 21 -4.36 -2.72 10.89
CA PRO A 21 -4.45 -2.44 9.47
C PRO A 21 -3.46 -1.36 9.02
N CYS A 22 -2.94 -1.47 7.80
CA CYS A 22 -1.98 -0.51 7.25
C CYS A 22 -2.12 -0.31 5.75
N LEU A 23 -1.43 0.70 5.23
CA LEU A 23 -1.47 1.09 3.82
C LEU A 23 -0.09 0.91 3.19
N VAL A 24 -0.03 0.29 2.02
CA VAL A 24 1.22 0.14 1.24
C VAL A 24 1.01 0.75 -0.14
N LEU A 25 1.82 1.74 -0.50
CA LEU A 25 1.86 2.32 -1.83
C LEU A 25 3.12 1.84 -2.56
N LYS A 26 2.94 1.24 -3.74
CA LYS A 26 4.01 0.94 -4.71
C LYS A 26 3.99 2.00 -5.79
N ILE A 27 5.15 2.63 -6.06
CA ILE A 27 5.28 3.64 -7.12
C ILE A 27 6.47 3.38 -8.03
N SER A 28 6.37 3.92 -9.23
CA SER A 28 7.42 3.88 -10.25
C SER A 28 7.90 5.31 -10.50
N MET A 29 9.21 5.54 -10.39
CA MET A 29 9.79 6.87 -10.65
C MET A 29 9.67 7.32 -12.11
N THR A 30 9.48 6.38 -13.04
CA THR A 30 9.33 6.65 -14.48
C THR A 30 7.87 6.74 -14.93
N CYS A 31 6.91 6.62 -14.01
CA CYS A 31 5.49 6.62 -14.32
C CYS A 31 4.85 7.94 -13.86
N MET A 32 4.35 8.76 -14.80
CA MET A 32 3.76 10.07 -14.45
C MET A 32 2.60 9.97 -13.45
N SER A 33 1.76 8.95 -13.56
CA SER A 33 0.62 8.76 -12.64
C SER A 33 1.06 8.45 -11.21
N SER A 34 2.31 8.00 -11.00
CA SER A 34 2.88 7.84 -9.66
C SER A 34 3.04 9.17 -8.91
N ILE A 35 3.25 10.28 -9.62
CA ILE A 35 3.35 11.61 -9.02
C ILE A 35 2.00 11.99 -8.38
N ALA A 36 0.91 11.78 -9.12
CA ALA A 36 -0.45 12.00 -8.63
C ALA A 36 -0.77 11.08 -7.45
N ALA A 37 -0.49 9.79 -7.57
CA ALA A 37 -0.72 8.82 -6.49
C ALA A 37 0.02 9.19 -5.19
N ILE A 38 1.29 9.65 -5.28
CA ILE A 38 2.05 10.12 -4.10
C ILE A 38 1.38 11.35 -3.47
N LYS A 39 0.91 12.30 -4.28
CA LYS A 39 0.22 13.50 -3.78
C LYS A 39 -1.04 13.13 -2.99
N GLU A 40 -1.90 12.31 -3.58
CA GLU A 40 -3.14 11.83 -2.96
C GLU A 40 -2.85 11.04 -1.67
N TYR A 41 -1.84 10.17 -1.70
CA TYR A 41 -1.45 9.36 -0.54
C TYR A 41 -0.83 10.18 0.61
N LYS A 42 -0.08 11.24 0.29
CA LYS A 42 0.42 12.19 1.28
C LYS A 42 -0.72 12.99 1.91
N ALA A 43 -1.67 13.46 1.10
CA ALA A 43 -2.83 14.23 1.55
C ALA A 43 -3.84 13.40 2.37
N LEU A 44 -3.81 12.07 2.28
CA LEU A 44 -4.66 11.20 3.09
C LEU A 44 -4.33 11.33 4.58
N ILE A 45 -5.28 11.87 5.35
CA ILE A 45 -5.23 11.95 6.81
C ILE A 45 -5.85 10.69 7.40
N THR A 46 -5.03 9.88 8.07
CA THR A 46 -5.43 8.64 8.71
C THR A 46 -4.46 8.29 9.84
N LYS A 47 -4.94 7.52 10.82
CA LYS A 47 -4.10 6.94 11.88
C LYS A 47 -3.37 5.68 11.43
N LEU A 48 -3.78 5.09 10.30
CA LEU A 48 -3.17 3.86 9.79
C LEU A 48 -1.72 4.13 9.36
N PRO A 49 -0.78 3.22 9.66
CA PRO A 49 0.58 3.30 9.16
C PRO A 49 0.60 3.37 7.63
N LYS A 50 1.48 4.22 7.11
CA LYS A 50 1.65 4.46 5.67
C LYS A 50 3.04 4.03 5.21
N TYR A 51 3.11 3.11 4.26
CA TYR A 51 4.35 2.58 3.70
C TYR A 51 4.50 2.88 2.19
N LEU A 52 5.74 2.94 1.74
CA LEU A 52 6.10 3.23 0.36
C LEU A 52 7.18 2.28 -0.17
N VAL A 53 6.97 1.76 -1.38
CA VAL A 53 7.94 0.98 -2.15
C VAL A 53 8.21 1.70 -3.47
N ILE A 54 9.48 1.81 -3.87
CA ILE A 54 9.84 2.35 -5.20
C ILE A 54 10.25 1.14 -6.03
N VAL A 55 9.45 0.79 -7.03
CA VAL A 55 9.58 -0.47 -7.77
C VAL A 55 10.96 -0.62 -8.42
N GLN A 56 11.55 0.46 -8.95
CA GLN A 56 12.88 0.42 -9.56
C GLN A 56 14.00 0.14 -8.55
N MET A 57 13.87 0.63 -7.31
CA MET A 57 14.89 0.50 -6.27
C MET A 57 14.73 -0.80 -5.49
N ASP A 58 13.49 -1.24 -5.28
CA ASP A 58 13.14 -2.31 -4.35
C ASP A 58 12.35 -3.42 -5.08
N ARG A 59 12.81 -3.83 -6.29
CA ARG A 59 12.08 -4.76 -7.17
C ARG A 59 11.74 -6.09 -6.49
N VAL A 60 12.68 -6.64 -5.72
CA VAL A 60 12.49 -7.90 -4.98
C VAL A 60 11.34 -7.77 -3.97
N VAL A 61 11.31 -6.68 -3.19
CA VAL A 61 10.22 -6.37 -2.26
C VAL A 61 8.89 -6.17 -2.98
N SER A 62 8.91 -5.40 -4.08
CA SER A 62 7.72 -5.12 -4.88
C SER A 62 7.07 -6.39 -5.45
N ASN A 63 7.88 -7.38 -5.83
CA ASN A 63 7.44 -8.69 -6.30
C ASN A 63 6.95 -9.58 -5.14
N ALA A 64 7.64 -9.58 -4.00
CA ALA A 64 7.20 -10.30 -2.80
C ALA A 64 5.81 -9.84 -2.36
N ILE A 65 5.57 -8.52 -2.29
CA ILE A 65 4.24 -7.97 -1.99
C ILE A 65 3.17 -8.48 -2.95
N ALA A 66 3.47 -8.56 -4.26
CA ALA A 66 2.52 -9.07 -5.24
C ALA A 66 2.24 -10.57 -5.05
N GLY A 67 3.29 -11.37 -4.80
CA GLY A 67 3.18 -12.81 -4.56
C GLY A 67 2.43 -13.15 -3.27
N ASP A 68 2.87 -12.58 -2.15
CA ASP A 68 2.35 -12.88 -0.81
C ASP A 68 0.88 -12.47 -0.67
N LEU A 69 0.51 -11.33 -1.27
CA LEU A 69 -0.88 -10.85 -1.26
C LEU A 69 -1.73 -11.42 -2.41
N GLN A 70 -1.14 -12.25 -3.29
CA GLN A 70 -1.78 -12.81 -4.48
C GLN A 70 -2.46 -11.76 -5.37
N VAL A 71 -1.83 -10.59 -5.51
CA VAL A 71 -2.31 -9.50 -6.37
C VAL A 71 -1.39 -9.37 -7.59
N LYS A 72 -1.97 -8.98 -8.73
CA LYS A 72 -1.16 -8.61 -9.88
C LYS A 72 -0.26 -7.42 -9.52
N HIS A 73 0.99 -7.49 -9.94
CA HIS A 73 1.90 -6.36 -9.82
C HIS A 73 1.41 -5.20 -10.71
N GLU A 74 1.17 -4.04 -10.10
CA GLU A 74 0.82 -2.79 -10.79
C GLU A 74 1.65 -1.62 -10.21
N SER A 75 1.79 -0.53 -10.97
CA SER A 75 2.44 0.68 -10.48
C SER A 75 1.93 1.93 -11.21
N PRO A 76 1.38 2.94 -10.48
CA PRO A 76 1.23 2.98 -9.04
C PRO A 76 0.11 2.04 -8.57
N GLN A 77 0.29 1.45 -7.39
CA GLN A 77 -0.65 0.53 -6.76
C GLN A 77 -0.68 0.80 -5.25
N LEU A 78 -1.87 1.06 -4.73
CA LEU A 78 -2.11 1.21 -3.30
C LEU A 78 -2.89 0.00 -2.78
N LEU A 79 -2.45 -0.54 -1.66
CA LEU A 79 -3.00 -1.71 -1.00
C LEU A 79 -3.40 -1.34 0.43
N ILE A 80 -4.57 -1.81 0.86
CA ILE A 80 -4.97 -1.83 2.27
C ILE A 80 -4.73 -3.25 2.79
N LEU A 81 -3.94 -3.37 3.85
CA LEU A 81 -3.60 -4.63 4.48
C LEU A 81 -4.33 -4.75 5.82
N GLN A 82 -4.87 -5.94 6.09
CA GLN A 82 -5.44 -6.35 7.37
C GLN A 82 -5.34 -7.87 7.50
N ASP A 83 -5.06 -8.37 8.69
CA ASP A 83 -4.99 -9.81 8.99
C ASP A 83 -3.98 -10.57 8.10
N GLY A 84 -2.88 -9.90 7.73
CA GLY A 84 -1.86 -10.46 6.82
C GLY A 84 -2.31 -10.57 5.37
N LYS A 85 -3.41 -9.90 4.97
CA LYS A 85 -4.00 -9.99 3.63
C LYS A 85 -4.21 -8.62 3.01
N GLY A 86 -4.13 -8.55 1.69
CA GLY A 86 -4.53 -7.38 0.92
C GLY A 86 -6.05 -7.38 0.78
N ILE A 87 -6.75 -6.57 1.58
CA ILE A 87 -8.22 -6.55 1.62
C ILE A 87 -8.83 -5.61 0.57
N TRP A 88 -8.04 -4.69 0.03
CA TRP A 88 -8.47 -3.76 -1.00
C TRP A 88 -7.27 -3.19 -1.78
N GLN A 89 -7.49 -2.81 -3.04
CA GLN A 89 -6.49 -2.13 -3.85
C GLN A 89 -7.07 -1.06 -4.79
N ALA A 90 -6.24 -0.07 -5.12
CA ALA A 90 -6.45 0.84 -6.25
C ALA A 90 -5.15 1.08 -7.02
N THR A 91 -5.28 1.39 -8.30
CA THR A 91 -4.15 1.58 -9.21
C THR A 91 -4.34 2.82 -10.06
N HIS A 92 -3.24 3.46 -10.49
CA HIS A 92 -3.27 4.60 -11.42
C HIS A 92 -4.28 5.69 -10.98
N ASP A 93 -5.17 6.12 -11.88
CA ASP A 93 -6.14 7.20 -11.66
C ASP A 93 -7.20 6.91 -10.60
N LYS A 94 -7.29 5.66 -10.13
CA LYS A 94 -8.18 5.27 -9.03
C LYS A 94 -7.59 5.61 -7.66
N ILE A 95 -6.30 5.94 -7.57
CA ILE A 95 -5.69 6.35 -6.31
C ILE A 95 -6.03 7.81 -6.05
N LYS A 96 -7.20 8.07 -5.43
CA LYS A 96 -7.68 9.40 -5.05
C LYS A 96 -8.11 9.42 -3.59
N GLN A 97 -7.73 10.47 -2.86
CA GLN A 97 -7.96 10.59 -1.42
C GLN A 97 -9.43 10.29 -1.00
N PRO A 98 -10.48 10.80 -1.67
CA PRO A 98 -11.86 10.48 -1.30
C PRO A 98 -12.16 8.97 -1.34
N LEU A 99 -11.74 8.30 -2.43
CA LEU A 99 -11.92 6.85 -2.58
C LEU A 99 -11.16 6.08 -1.50
N LEU A 100 -9.96 6.54 -1.13
CA LEU A 100 -9.17 5.91 -0.07
C LEU A 100 -9.85 6.03 1.30
N VAL A 101 -10.45 7.18 1.60
CA VAL A 101 -11.20 7.39 2.85
C VAL A 101 -12.41 6.46 2.91
N GLU A 102 -13.17 6.35 1.82
CA GLU A 102 -14.31 5.45 1.72
C GLU A 102 -13.88 3.98 1.85
N ALA A 103 -12.82 3.59 1.16
CA ALA A 103 -12.29 2.22 1.23
C ALA A 103 -11.82 1.88 2.66
N ILE A 104 -11.15 2.79 3.35
CA ILE A 104 -10.77 2.57 4.75
C ILE A 104 -12.00 2.35 5.62
N LYS A 105 -13.04 3.19 5.49
CA LYS A 105 -14.28 3.03 6.28
C LYS A 105 -15.02 1.73 5.99
N GLN A 106 -15.02 1.29 4.73
CA GLN A 106 -15.81 0.14 4.29
C GLN A 106 -15.12 -1.20 4.55
N TYR A 107 -13.80 -1.28 4.30
CA TYR A 107 -13.08 -2.56 4.29
C TYR A 107 -12.30 -2.81 5.57
N VAL A 108 -11.80 -1.75 6.24
CA VAL A 108 -11.03 -1.92 7.47
C VAL A 108 -11.99 -2.21 8.61
N LYS A 109 -11.96 -3.46 9.10
CA LYS A 109 -12.74 -3.85 10.27
C LYS A 109 -12.00 -3.42 11.53
N THR A 110 -12.65 -2.70 12.44
CA THR A 110 -12.14 -2.57 13.81
C THR A 110 -12.36 -3.89 14.52
N THR A 111 -11.28 -4.62 14.80
CA THR A 111 -11.29 -5.73 15.75
C THR A 111 -11.74 -5.15 17.08
N THR A 112 -12.95 -5.54 17.52
CA THR A 112 -13.55 -5.13 18.79
C THR A 112 -12.86 -5.88 19.93
#